data_AF-A0A8J3UKA8-F1
#
_entry.id   AF-A0A8J3UKA8-F1
#
_cell.length_a   1.000
_cell.length_b   1.000
_cell.length_c   1.000
_cell.angle_alpha   90.00
_cell.angle_beta   90.00
_cell.angle_gamma   90.00
#
_symmetry.space_group_name_H-M   'P 1'
#
loop_
_entity.id
_entity.type
_entity.pdbx_description
1 polymer ?
#
loop_
_entity_poly.entity_id
_entity_poly.type
_entity_poly.pdbx_seq_one_letter_code
_entity_poly.pdbx_strand_id
1 'polypeptide(L)'
;MHGGVFCLIRTLPLLDVLDSPIKAAVEDVVEGSLSGSPVPDAVLIALDDYRQACGELGDVYHPVYLQSSVASVAILVSEARWPRYYPKPRSPYLAAESVWQRFDASLAKAQGVPAVSLSDSAFAQEERSWQEADRQAMVSAETDPSALTRHLGLLRGRFEATRSALAELVAEFGWTPAGPCGGSCDWPTCRAERSECVRYRPFQQTLAGELRRRQGAEPKKWYVQVWHRHHAPDEPYETVSEIDADGHELRKVAYFDDEHAEWADTSGGIGHLVLSGQPVPPLVELAARDDCWAEEITRQHFEEWWAKAQADPRRSFLPE
;
A
#
# COMPACT_ATOMS: atom_id res chain seq x y z
N MET A 1 -10.36 14.65 -15.87
CA MET A 1 -9.09 13.94 -16.11
C MET A 1 -8.04 14.56 -15.20
N HIS A 2 -7.55 13.82 -14.21
CA HIS A 2 -6.51 14.31 -13.32
C HIS A 2 -5.17 14.20 -14.03
N GLY A 3 -4.40 15.29 -14.14
CA GLY A 3 -3.10 15.24 -14.82
C GLY A 3 -2.05 14.35 -14.13
N GLY A 4 -2.38 13.73 -12.99
CA GLY A 4 -1.63 12.60 -12.44
C GLY A 4 -1.52 11.39 -13.39
N VAL A 5 -2.46 11.19 -14.33
CA VAL A 5 -2.34 10.10 -15.33
C VAL A 5 -1.12 10.29 -16.24
N PHE A 6 -0.79 11.53 -16.60
CA PHE A 6 0.40 11.83 -17.40
C PHE A 6 1.68 11.54 -16.63
N CYS A 7 1.67 11.73 -15.31
CA CYS A 7 2.78 11.35 -14.45
C CYS A 7 3.03 9.84 -14.49
N LEU A 8 1.97 9.02 -14.42
CA LEU A 8 2.10 7.57 -14.54
C LEU A 8 2.65 7.13 -15.90
N ILE A 9 2.17 7.76 -16.99
CA ILE A 9 2.69 7.47 -18.33
C ILE A 9 4.22 7.69 -18.38
N ARG A 10 4.72 8.73 -17.71
CA ARG A 10 6.16 9.02 -17.64
C ARG A 10 6.94 8.07 -16.73
N THR A 11 6.31 7.42 -15.75
CA THR A 11 6.97 6.41 -14.90
C THR A 11 6.91 5.00 -15.47
N LEU A 12 6.06 4.71 -16.45
CA LEU A 12 6.00 3.38 -17.10
C LEU A 12 7.33 2.91 -17.71
N PRO A 13 8.13 3.75 -18.39
CA PRO A 13 9.48 3.36 -18.86
C PRO A 13 10.38 2.83 -17.75
N LEU A 14 10.33 3.45 -16.56
CA LEU A 14 11.09 3.02 -15.40
C LEU A 14 10.62 1.65 -14.90
N LEU A 15 9.30 1.45 -14.81
CA LEU A 15 8.74 0.15 -14.42
C LEU A 15 9.09 -0.94 -15.44
N ASP A 16 9.13 -0.62 -16.73
CA ASP A 16 9.51 -1.55 -17.80
C ASP A 16 10.98 -1.97 -17.69
N VAL A 17 11.89 -1.01 -17.51
CA VAL A 17 13.33 -1.29 -17.34
C VAL A 17 13.60 -2.12 -16.09
N LEU A 18 12.83 -1.89 -15.02
CA LEU A 18 12.93 -2.65 -13.78
C LEU A 18 12.30 -4.05 -13.87
N ASP A 19 11.64 -4.38 -14.99
CA ASP A 19 10.77 -5.56 -15.13
C ASP A 19 9.83 -5.67 -13.92
N SER A 20 9.20 -4.53 -13.62
CA SER A 20 8.42 -4.35 -12.41
C SER A 20 7.12 -5.16 -12.48
N PRO A 21 6.78 -5.94 -11.45
CA PRO A 21 5.58 -6.76 -11.49
C PRO A 21 4.30 -5.95 -11.29
N ILE A 22 4.39 -4.65 -10.94
CA ILE A 22 3.23 -3.75 -10.88
C ILE A 22 2.99 -3.00 -12.19
N LYS A 23 3.84 -3.18 -13.21
CA LYS A 23 3.72 -2.45 -14.49
C LYS A 23 2.33 -2.60 -15.11
N ALA A 24 1.85 -3.83 -15.26
CA ALA A 24 0.53 -4.10 -15.85
C ALA A 24 -0.61 -3.43 -15.06
N ALA A 25 -0.55 -3.48 -13.72
CA ALA A 25 -1.53 -2.81 -12.88
C ALA A 25 -1.49 -1.27 -13.02
N VAL A 26 -0.31 -0.67 -13.24
CA VAL A 26 -0.20 0.76 -13.52
C VAL A 26 -0.72 1.10 -14.93
N GLU A 27 -0.49 0.23 -15.92
CA GLU A 27 -1.07 0.38 -17.27
C GLU A 27 -2.61 0.35 -17.22
N ASP A 28 -3.19 -0.57 -16.44
CA ASP A 28 -4.64 -0.65 -16.24
C ASP A 28 -5.20 0.64 -15.58
N VAL A 29 -4.49 1.21 -14.61
CA VAL A 29 -4.86 2.51 -14.01
C VAL A 29 -4.82 3.63 -15.06
N VAL A 30 -3.78 3.65 -15.91
CA VAL A 30 -3.66 4.64 -16.99
C VAL A 30 -4.81 4.49 -17.98
N GLU A 31 -5.12 3.28 -18.42
CA GLU A 31 -6.22 3.02 -19.36
C GLU A 31 -7.59 3.38 -18.77
N GLY A 32 -7.87 2.97 -17.53
CA GLY A 32 -9.10 3.35 -16.83
C GLY A 32 -9.25 4.87 -16.73
N SER A 33 -8.18 5.56 -16.32
CA SER A 33 -8.16 7.02 -16.17
C SER A 33 -8.36 7.76 -17.49
N LEU A 34 -7.76 7.28 -18.59
CA LEU A 34 -7.90 7.90 -19.92
C LEU A 34 -9.27 7.63 -20.54
N SER A 35 -9.84 6.45 -20.32
CA SER A 35 -11.17 6.07 -20.82
C SER A 35 -12.32 6.63 -19.97
N GLY A 36 -12.03 7.09 -18.75
CA GLY A 36 -13.06 7.45 -17.76
C GLY A 36 -13.75 6.24 -17.13
N SER A 37 -13.20 5.04 -17.32
CA SER A 37 -13.70 3.82 -16.70
C SER A 37 -13.15 3.67 -15.28
N PRO A 38 -13.94 3.16 -14.32
CA PRO A 38 -13.42 2.86 -12.99
C PRO A 38 -12.31 1.82 -13.08
N VAL A 39 -11.22 2.04 -12.33
CA VAL A 39 -10.14 1.05 -12.23
C VAL A 39 -10.66 -0.19 -11.50
N PRO A 40 -10.45 -1.42 -12.03
CA PRO A 40 -10.88 -2.64 -11.35
C PRO A 40 -10.25 -2.77 -9.96
N ASP A 41 -11.03 -3.18 -8.96
CA ASP A 41 -10.53 -3.36 -7.60
C ASP A 41 -9.36 -4.34 -7.52
N ALA A 42 -9.33 -5.38 -8.37
CA ALA A 42 -8.21 -6.32 -8.44
C ALA A 42 -6.86 -5.64 -8.76
N VAL A 43 -6.89 -4.59 -9.59
CA VAL A 43 -5.71 -3.78 -9.93
C VAL A 43 -5.26 -2.98 -8.72
N LEU A 44 -6.20 -2.30 -8.04
CA LEU A 44 -5.92 -1.52 -6.83
C LEU A 44 -5.41 -2.38 -5.67
N ILE A 45 -5.98 -3.59 -5.53
CA ILE A 45 -5.54 -4.62 -4.60
C ILE A 45 -4.09 -5.01 -4.90
N ALA A 46 -3.74 -5.29 -6.16
CA ALA A 46 -2.37 -5.67 -6.52
C ALA A 46 -1.35 -4.55 -6.24
N LEU A 47 -1.71 -3.29 -6.52
CA LEU A 47 -0.87 -2.13 -6.23
C LEU A 47 -0.65 -1.93 -4.74
N ASP A 48 -1.71 -2.03 -3.94
CA ASP A 48 -1.62 -1.83 -2.49
C ASP A 48 -0.93 -3.02 -1.80
N ASP A 49 -1.21 -4.26 -2.21
CA ASP A 49 -0.46 -5.44 -1.75
C ASP A 49 1.03 -5.28 -2.00
N TYR A 50 1.43 -4.79 -3.18
CA TYR A 50 2.84 -4.53 -3.48
C TYR A 50 3.42 -3.51 -2.51
N ARG A 51 2.72 -2.39 -2.25
CA ARG A 51 3.18 -1.36 -1.30
C ARG A 51 3.36 -1.92 0.11
N GLN A 52 2.42 -2.74 0.57
CA GLN A 52 2.48 -3.38 1.88
C GLN A 52 3.62 -4.40 1.93
N ALA A 53 3.84 -5.13 0.84
CA ALA A 53 4.95 -6.06 0.70
C ALA A 53 6.32 -5.36 0.77
N CYS A 54 6.40 -4.10 0.34
CA CYS A 54 7.63 -3.32 0.45
C CYS A 54 7.94 -2.86 1.89
N GLY A 55 6.97 -2.90 2.82
CA GLY A 55 7.15 -2.51 4.23
C GLY A 55 7.95 -1.21 4.45
N GLU A 56 8.74 -1.21 5.52
CA GLU A 56 9.89 -0.30 5.70
C GLU A 56 11.17 -1.01 5.25
N LEU A 57 11.34 -1.22 3.95
CA LEU A 57 12.67 -1.54 3.43
C LEU A 57 13.63 -0.43 3.91
N GLY A 58 14.57 -0.79 4.79
CA GLY A 58 15.46 0.17 5.45
C GLY A 58 16.35 0.95 4.47
N ASP A 59 16.48 0.47 3.23
CA ASP A 59 17.14 1.20 2.15
C ASP A 59 16.11 1.90 1.25
N VAL A 60 15.89 3.20 1.49
CA VAL A 60 15.05 4.08 0.66
C VAL A 60 15.57 4.25 -0.78
N TYR A 61 16.79 3.81 -1.06
CA TYR A 61 17.42 3.83 -2.39
C TYR A 61 17.28 2.50 -3.13
N HIS A 62 16.58 1.51 -2.58
CA HIS A 62 16.32 0.24 -3.26
C HIS A 62 15.23 0.41 -4.34
N PRO A 63 15.33 -0.22 -5.52
CA PRO A 63 14.36 -0.07 -6.61
C PRO A 63 12.92 -0.45 -6.20
N VAL A 64 12.78 -1.37 -5.25
CA VAL A 64 11.48 -1.77 -4.70
C VAL A 64 10.76 -0.59 -4.02
N TYR A 65 11.50 0.26 -3.29
CA TYR A 65 10.91 1.44 -2.63
C TYR A 65 10.42 2.48 -3.65
N LEU A 66 11.16 2.62 -4.76
CA LEU A 66 10.76 3.46 -5.90
C LEU A 66 9.47 2.94 -6.54
N GLN A 67 9.39 1.63 -6.82
CA GLN A 67 8.19 0.99 -7.35
C GLN A 67 6.99 1.13 -6.39
N SER A 68 7.19 1.01 -5.07
CA SER A 68 6.15 1.26 -4.07
C SER A 68 5.63 2.70 -4.11
N SER A 69 6.52 3.65 -4.38
CA SER A 69 6.16 5.05 -4.59
C SER A 69 5.31 5.21 -5.85
N VAL A 70 5.65 4.54 -6.96
CA VAL A 70 4.85 4.55 -8.20
C VAL A 70 3.47 3.91 -7.96
N ALA A 71 3.39 2.78 -7.27
CA ALA A 71 2.12 2.17 -6.88
C ALA A 71 1.26 3.13 -6.03
N SER A 72 1.89 3.91 -5.15
CA SER A 72 1.19 4.95 -4.38
C SER A 72 0.58 6.00 -5.32
N VAL A 73 1.34 6.52 -6.30
CA VAL A 73 0.84 7.46 -7.30
C VAL A 73 -0.32 6.85 -8.09
N ALA A 74 -0.22 5.57 -8.49
CA ALA A 74 -1.25 4.90 -9.26
C ALA A 74 -2.58 4.80 -8.49
N ILE A 75 -2.52 4.42 -7.21
CA ILE A 75 -3.70 4.42 -6.33
C ILE A 75 -4.29 5.84 -6.21
N LEU A 76 -3.45 6.88 -6.12
CA LEU A 76 -3.93 8.27 -6.08
C LEU A 76 -4.67 8.69 -7.34
N VAL A 77 -4.11 8.35 -8.50
CA VAL A 77 -4.68 8.68 -9.79
C VAL A 77 -6.00 7.95 -10.04
N SER A 78 -6.15 6.74 -9.49
CA SER A 78 -7.40 5.97 -9.59
C SER A 78 -8.60 6.58 -8.85
N GLU A 79 -8.37 7.64 -8.05
CA GLU A 79 -9.38 8.24 -7.17
C GLU A 79 -10.03 7.26 -6.17
N ALA A 80 -9.41 6.09 -5.94
CA ALA A 80 -9.86 5.15 -4.94
C ALA A 80 -10.06 5.86 -3.60
N ARG A 81 -11.21 5.62 -2.96
CA ARG A 81 -11.48 6.16 -1.62
C ARG A 81 -10.46 5.57 -0.65
N TRP A 82 -9.56 6.41 -0.17
CA TRP A 82 -8.60 6.02 0.86
C TRP A 82 -9.34 5.79 2.18
N PRO A 83 -8.95 4.77 2.96
CA PRO A 83 -9.42 4.62 4.33
C PRO A 83 -9.21 5.92 5.12
N ARG A 84 -10.10 6.22 6.07
CA ARG A 84 -10.08 7.45 6.89
C ARG A 84 -8.74 7.74 7.58
N TYR A 85 -7.92 6.70 7.79
CA TYR A 85 -6.68 6.74 8.55
C TYR A 85 -5.42 6.97 7.69
N TYR A 86 -5.55 7.04 6.37
CA TYR A 86 -4.44 7.47 5.54
C TYR A 86 -4.27 8.99 5.62
N PRO A 87 -3.05 9.52 5.84
CA PRO A 87 -2.83 10.96 5.70
C PRO A 87 -3.36 11.38 4.32
N LYS A 88 -4.25 12.39 4.31
CA LYS A 88 -4.87 12.88 3.07
C LYS A 88 -3.79 12.98 2.00
N PRO A 89 -4.00 12.34 0.85
CA PRO A 89 -2.90 12.18 -0.04
C PRO A 89 -2.40 13.51 -0.56
N ARG A 90 -1.07 13.59 -0.69
CA ARG A 90 -0.42 14.66 -1.46
C ARG A 90 -0.93 14.58 -2.91
N SER A 91 -1.02 15.72 -3.57
CA SER A 91 -1.33 15.80 -5.01
C SER A 91 -0.56 14.72 -5.79
N PRO A 92 -1.17 14.01 -6.77
CA PRO A 92 -0.46 13.05 -7.62
C PRO A 92 0.83 13.61 -8.23
N TYR A 93 0.84 14.91 -8.55
CA TYR A 93 2.02 15.62 -9.05
C TYR A 93 3.19 15.63 -8.05
N LEU A 94 2.91 15.97 -6.79
CA LEU A 94 3.94 15.99 -5.74
C LEU A 94 4.44 14.58 -5.43
N ALA A 95 3.55 13.60 -5.49
CA ALA A 95 3.91 12.20 -5.30
C ALA A 95 4.81 11.69 -6.45
N ALA A 96 4.49 12.01 -7.69
CA ALA A 96 5.30 11.68 -8.86
C ALA A 96 6.66 12.40 -8.86
N GLU A 97 6.69 13.68 -8.51
CA GLU A 97 7.95 14.41 -8.31
C GLU A 97 8.82 13.73 -7.25
N SER A 98 8.23 13.27 -6.15
CA SER A 98 8.95 12.53 -5.10
C SER A 98 9.51 11.19 -5.59
N VAL A 99 8.90 10.53 -6.60
CA VAL A 99 9.47 9.33 -7.24
C VAL A 99 10.80 9.70 -7.90
N TRP A 100 10.80 10.75 -8.73
CA TRP A 100 12.00 11.17 -9.46
C TRP A 100 13.10 11.73 -8.56
N GLN A 101 12.74 12.49 -7.52
CA GLN A 101 13.72 12.95 -6.51
C GLN A 101 14.45 11.77 -5.85
N ARG A 102 13.74 10.66 -5.59
CA ARG A 102 14.35 9.44 -5.01
C ARG A 102 15.21 8.71 -6.03
N PHE A 103 14.81 8.70 -7.30
CA PHE A 103 15.63 8.14 -8.38
C PHE A 103 16.95 8.91 -8.51
N ASP A 104 16.90 10.25 -8.57
CA ASP A 104 18.08 11.12 -8.57
C ASP A 104 18.95 10.91 -7.32
N ALA A 105 18.34 10.77 -6.14
CA ALA A 105 19.09 10.52 -4.91
C ALA A 105 19.79 9.14 -4.93
N SER A 106 19.18 8.14 -5.58
CA SER A 106 19.79 6.83 -5.82
C SER A 106 20.96 6.93 -6.80
N LEU A 107 20.83 7.76 -7.83
CA LEU A 107 21.90 8.07 -8.78
C LEU A 107 23.11 8.71 -8.09
N ALA A 108 22.88 9.77 -7.30
CA ALA A 108 23.93 10.43 -6.54
C ALA A 108 24.65 9.44 -5.60
N LYS A 109 23.90 8.60 -4.87
CA LYS A 109 24.44 7.56 -3.99
C LYS A 109 25.32 6.56 -4.76
N ALA A 110 24.86 6.05 -5.91
CA ALA A 110 25.62 5.11 -6.73
C ALA A 110 26.93 5.70 -7.26
N GLN A 111 26.93 6.99 -7.58
CA GLN A 111 28.10 7.71 -8.08
C GLN A 111 29.04 8.22 -6.96
N GLY A 112 28.73 7.94 -5.69
CA GLY A 112 29.51 8.45 -4.55
C GLY A 112 29.46 9.97 -4.41
N VAL A 113 28.46 10.62 -5.02
CA VAL A 113 28.22 12.06 -4.93
C VAL A 113 27.34 12.29 -3.69
N PRO A 114 27.62 13.30 -2.85
CA PRO A 114 26.72 13.67 -1.77
C PRO A 114 25.32 13.90 -2.33
N ALA A 115 24.29 13.46 -1.60
CA ALA A 115 22.92 13.77 -1.98
C ALA A 115 22.79 15.29 -2.15
N VAL A 116 22.69 15.74 -3.41
CA VAL A 116 22.44 17.13 -3.75
C VAL A 116 21.10 17.52 -3.12
N SER A 117 20.85 18.81 -2.90
CA SER A 117 19.51 19.26 -2.50
C SER A 117 18.47 18.61 -3.43
N LEU A 118 17.54 17.83 -2.87
CA LEU A 118 16.50 17.13 -3.64
C LEU A 118 15.66 18.09 -4.51
N SER A 119 15.71 19.40 -4.22
CA SER A 119 15.10 20.45 -5.04
C SER A 119 15.71 20.58 -6.44
N ASP A 120 16.99 20.22 -6.61
CA ASP A 120 17.78 20.53 -7.80
C ASP A 120 18.03 19.30 -8.69
N SER A 121 17.25 18.25 -8.47
CA SER A 121 17.45 16.95 -9.09
C SER A 121 16.97 16.95 -10.55
N ALA A 122 17.75 16.37 -11.47
CA ALA A 122 17.56 16.55 -12.91
C ALA A 122 16.25 15.92 -13.41
N PHE A 123 15.94 14.69 -12.97
CA PHE A 123 14.68 14.04 -13.34
C PHE A 123 13.48 14.73 -12.69
N ALA A 124 13.59 15.21 -11.44
CA ALA A 124 12.48 15.95 -10.83
C ALA A 124 12.24 17.32 -11.48
N GLN A 125 13.30 18.01 -11.93
CA GLN A 125 13.18 19.24 -12.72
C GLN A 125 12.49 18.97 -14.06
N GLU A 126 12.89 17.92 -14.77
CA GLU A 126 12.23 17.51 -16.01
C GLU A 126 10.76 17.18 -15.76
N GLU A 127 10.44 16.43 -14.70
CA GLU A 127 9.06 16.13 -14.31
C GLU A 127 8.26 17.41 -14.06
N ARG A 128 8.77 18.38 -13.29
CA ARG A 128 8.06 19.65 -13.07
C ARG A 128 7.78 20.41 -14.37
N SER A 129 8.72 20.37 -15.32
CA SER A 129 8.52 20.94 -16.66
C SER A 129 7.39 20.21 -17.40
N TRP A 130 7.36 18.88 -17.35
CA TRP A 130 6.27 18.10 -17.93
C TRP A 130 4.92 18.37 -17.26
N GLN A 131 4.87 18.56 -15.94
CA GLN A 131 3.64 18.89 -15.24
C GLN A 131 3.08 20.26 -15.63
N GLU A 132 3.94 21.23 -15.96
CA GLU A 132 3.51 22.49 -16.57
C GLU A 132 2.93 22.26 -17.97
N ALA A 133 3.59 21.47 -18.81
CA ALA A 133 3.09 21.12 -20.14
C ALA A 133 1.75 20.36 -20.07
N ASP A 134 1.60 19.43 -19.12
CA ASP A 134 0.36 18.72 -18.83
C ASP A 134 -0.78 19.70 -18.50
N ARG A 135 -0.51 20.66 -17.59
CA ARG A 135 -1.49 21.69 -17.22
C ARG A 135 -1.89 22.55 -18.41
N GLN A 136 -0.94 22.94 -19.25
CA GLN A 136 -1.21 23.71 -20.46
C GLN A 136 -2.05 22.91 -21.47
N ALA A 137 -1.75 21.62 -21.64
CA ALA A 137 -2.52 20.74 -22.51
C ALA A 137 -3.97 20.56 -22.01
N MET A 138 -4.15 20.40 -20.69
CA MET A 138 -5.49 20.31 -20.08
C MET A 138 -6.29 21.61 -20.26
N VAL A 139 -5.69 22.78 -20.01
CA VAL A 139 -6.36 24.08 -20.22
C VAL A 139 -6.71 24.26 -21.70
N SER A 140 -5.80 23.90 -22.60
CA SER A 140 -6.06 23.98 -24.05
C SER A 140 -7.19 23.04 -24.49
N ALA A 141 -7.36 21.91 -23.81
CA ALA A 141 -8.41 20.92 -24.11
C ALA A 141 -9.84 21.48 -23.95
N GLU A 142 -10.02 22.51 -23.13
CA GLU A 142 -11.31 23.18 -22.95
C GLU A 142 -11.81 23.85 -24.25
N THR A 143 -10.88 24.25 -25.13
CA THR A 143 -11.20 24.88 -26.43
C THR A 143 -10.81 24.02 -27.63
N ASP A 144 -9.83 23.13 -27.48
CA ASP A 144 -9.37 22.19 -28.51
C ASP A 144 -9.17 20.78 -27.92
N PRO A 145 -10.17 19.89 -27.98
CA PRO A 145 -10.07 18.52 -27.49
C PRO A 145 -8.88 17.73 -28.07
N SER A 146 -8.38 18.10 -29.26
CA SER A 146 -7.23 17.43 -29.89
C SER A 146 -5.90 17.74 -29.20
N ALA A 147 -5.85 18.78 -28.35
CA ALA A 147 -4.66 19.12 -27.57
C ALA A 147 -4.20 17.95 -26.67
N LEU A 148 -5.14 17.27 -25.99
CA LEU A 148 -4.81 16.10 -25.18
C LEU A 148 -4.30 14.93 -26.02
N THR A 149 -4.90 14.72 -27.20
CA THR A 149 -4.47 13.64 -28.11
C THR A 149 -3.05 13.88 -28.62
N ARG A 150 -2.72 15.12 -29.01
CA ARG A 150 -1.35 15.49 -29.38
C ARG A 150 -0.38 15.31 -28.22
N HIS A 151 -0.77 15.74 -27.03
CA HIS A 151 0.06 15.62 -25.83
C HIS A 151 0.34 14.15 -25.47
N LEU A 152 -0.67 13.28 -25.51
CA LEU A 152 -0.51 11.84 -25.36
C LEU A 152 0.41 11.25 -26.43
N GLY A 153 0.29 11.71 -27.68
CA GLY A 153 1.19 11.33 -28.77
C GLY A 153 2.65 11.69 -28.48
N LEU A 154 2.90 12.88 -27.92
CA LEU A 154 4.25 13.32 -27.52
C LEU A 154 4.82 12.44 -26.40
N LEU A 155 4.04 12.16 -25.35
CA LEU A 155 4.47 11.30 -24.25
C LEU A 155 4.81 9.88 -24.73
N ARG A 156 3.95 9.29 -25.58
CA ARG A 156 4.19 7.98 -26.20
C ARG A 156 5.43 7.97 -27.09
N GLY A 157 5.63 9.03 -27.89
CA GLY A 157 6.81 9.16 -28.75
C GLY A 157 8.13 9.24 -27.98
N ARG A 158 8.11 9.68 -26.71
CA ARG A 158 9.30 9.71 -25.85
C ARG A 158 9.55 8.41 -25.10
N PHE A 159 8.58 7.50 -25.04
CA PHE A 159 8.64 6.30 -24.21
C PHE A 159 9.94 5.50 -24.43
N GLU A 160 10.25 5.12 -25.67
CA GLU A 160 11.44 4.31 -25.97
C GLU A 160 12.75 5.05 -25.70
N ALA A 161 12.80 6.37 -25.93
CA ALA A 161 13.99 7.16 -25.64
C ALA A 161 14.25 7.25 -24.13
N THR A 162 13.21 7.54 -23.35
CA THR A 162 13.28 7.56 -21.88
C THR A 162 13.63 6.18 -21.33
N ARG A 163 12.99 5.12 -21.84
CA ARG A 163 13.27 3.73 -21.47
C ARG A 163 14.74 3.37 -21.71
N SER A 164 15.28 3.72 -22.89
CA SER A 164 16.67 3.43 -23.24
C SER A 164 17.65 4.14 -22.31
N ALA A 165 17.43 5.43 -22.01
CA ALA A 165 18.24 6.18 -21.07
C ALA A 165 18.17 5.60 -19.65
N LEU A 166 16.97 5.20 -19.19
CA LEU A 166 16.79 4.57 -17.89
C LEU A 166 17.44 3.19 -17.81
N ALA A 167 17.46 2.41 -18.90
CA ALA A 167 18.09 1.10 -18.94
C ALA A 167 19.60 1.17 -18.66
N GLU A 168 20.28 2.17 -19.21
CA GLU A 168 21.70 2.42 -18.94
C GLU A 168 21.94 2.74 -17.46
N LEU A 169 21.12 3.62 -16.88
CA LEU A 169 21.24 4.02 -15.46
C LEU A 169 20.91 2.89 -14.49
N VAL A 170 19.87 2.11 -14.77
CA VAL A 170 19.49 0.94 -13.96
C VAL A 170 20.61 -0.12 -13.99
N ALA A 171 21.23 -0.33 -15.15
CA ALA A 171 22.40 -1.19 -15.27
C ALA A 171 23.60 -0.65 -14.47
N GLU A 172 23.86 0.66 -14.49
CA GLU A 172 24.90 1.31 -13.67
C GLU A 172 24.67 1.10 -12.17
N PHE A 173 23.42 1.12 -11.71
CA PHE A 173 23.07 0.82 -10.31
C PHE A 173 23.28 -0.63 -9.90
N GLY A 174 23.48 -1.54 -10.86
CA GLY A 174 23.40 -2.98 -10.62
C GLY A 174 22.01 -3.40 -10.12
N TRP A 175 20.97 -2.60 -10.42
CA TRP A 175 19.60 -2.96 -10.08
C TRP A 175 19.18 -4.12 -10.97
N THR A 176 18.76 -5.21 -10.33
CA THR A 176 18.22 -6.37 -11.02
C THR A 176 16.70 -6.38 -10.86
N PRO A 177 15.97 -6.90 -11.86
CA PRO A 177 14.58 -7.29 -11.70
C PRO A 177 14.41 -8.13 -10.44
N ALA A 178 13.78 -7.55 -9.43
CA ALA A 178 13.53 -8.21 -8.18
C ALA A 178 12.21 -7.70 -7.63
N GLY A 179 11.29 -8.62 -7.37
CA GLY A 179 10.12 -8.34 -6.57
C GLY A 179 10.51 -7.86 -5.16
N PRO A 180 9.54 -7.51 -4.30
CA PRO A 180 9.79 -7.00 -2.96
C PRO A 180 10.58 -7.96 -2.04
N CYS A 181 10.74 -9.21 -2.48
CA CYS A 181 11.39 -10.33 -1.83
C CYS A 181 12.71 -10.76 -2.53
N GLY A 182 13.23 -9.98 -3.50
CA GLY A 182 14.45 -10.29 -4.25
C GLY A 182 14.24 -11.03 -5.58
N GLY A 183 15.32 -11.27 -6.33
CA GLY A 183 15.31 -11.91 -7.66
C GLY A 183 14.96 -13.42 -7.70
N SER A 184 14.47 -13.97 -6.57
CA SER A 184 13.94 -15.35 -6.47
C SER A 184 12.45 -15.38 -6.11
N CYS A 185 11.80 -14.21 -6.13
CA CYS A 185 10.43 -14.07 -5.74
C CYS A 185 9.51 -13.93 -6.96
N ASP A 186 8.70 -14.96 -7.20
CA ASP A 186 7.66 -14.95 -8.23
C ASP A 186 6.45 -14.10 -7.77
N TRP A 187 6.60 -12.80 -7.56
CA TRP A 187 5.45 -11.89 -7.38
C TRP A 187 4.71 -11.75 -8.71
N PRO A 188 3.36 -11.82 -8.79
CA PRO A 188 2.34 -11.75 -7.72
C PRO A 188 2.03 -13.07 -7.00
N THR A 189 2.68 -14.16 -7.40
CA THR A 189 2.50 -15.52 -6.88
C THR A 189 3.33 -15.82 -5.63
N CYS A 190 3.89 -14.80 -4.97
CA CYS A 190 4.55 -14.97 -3.68
C CYS A 190 3.51 -15.56 -2.72
N ARG A 191 3.60 -16.87 -2.49
CA ARG A 191 2.58 -17.60 -1.74
C ARG A 191 2.47 -16.95 -0.38
N ALA A 192 1.26 -16.50 -0.03
CA ALA A 192 0.94 -15.88 1.26
C ALA A 192 1.37 -16.72 2.49
N GLU A 193 1.75 -17.98 2.25
CA GLU A 193 2.25 -18.97 3.19
C GLU A 193 3.72 -18.75 3.62
N ARG A 194 4.53 -17.97 2.89
CA ARG A 194 5.93 -17.73 3.30
C ARG A 194 6.00 -16.73 4.44
N SER A 195 6.48 -17.18 5.60
CA SER A 195 6.74 -16.38 6.80
C SER A 195 7.73 -15.24 6.59
N GLU A 196 8.53 -15.29 5.52
CA GLU A 196 9.52 -14.28 5.14
C GLU A 196 8.99 -13.24 4.15
N CYS A 197 7.70 -13.31 3.77
CA CYS A 197 7.07 -12.27 2.97
C CYS A 197 6.94 -11.02 3.84
N VAL A 198 7.77 -10.02 3.55
CA VAL A 198 7.82 -8.72 4.23
C VAL A 198 6.41 -8.13 4.27
N ARG A 199 5.75 -8.18 5.43
CA ARG A 199 4.45 -7.54 5.69
C ARG A 199 4.57 -6.73 6.97
N TYR A 200 5.53 -5.82 6.99
CA TYR A 200 5.77 -5.00 8.17
C TYR A 200 5.18 -3.61 7.98
N ARG A 201 3.95 -3.43 8.47
CA ARG A 201 3.51 -2.19 9.13
C ARG A 201 2.54 -2.56 10.27
N PRO A 202 2.79 -2.13 11.51
CA PRO A 202 1.90 -2.43 12.63
C PRO A 202 0.52 -1.77 12.54
N PHE A 203 0.32 -0.77 11.67
CA PHE A 203 -0.92 -0.03 11.56
C PHE A 203 -1.26 0.23 10.07
N GLN A 204 -2.20 -0.53 9.49
CA GLN A 204 -3.00 -0.04 8.36
C GLN A 204 -4.10 -1.02 7.93
N GLN A 205 -5.33 -0.50 7.91
CA GLN A 205 -6.36 -0.92 6.96
C GLN A 205 -5.82 -0.70 5.54
N THR A 206 -5.37 -1.78 4.90
CA THR A 206 -4.86 -1.72 3.53
C THR A 206 -6.02 -1.44 2.59
N LEU A 207 -5.83 -0.61 1.55
CA LEU A 207 -6.84 -0.42 0.51
C LEU A 207 -7.24 -1.78 -0.09
N ALA A 208 -6.26 -2.68 -0.25
CA ALA A 208 -6.50 -4.03 -0.69
C ALA A 208 -7.48 -4.80 0.24
N GLY A 209 -7.32 -4.70 1.56
CA GLY A 209 -8.23 -5.29 2.53
C GLY A 209 -9.65 -4.74 2.42
N GLU A 210 -9.80 -3.42 2.27
CA GLU A 210 -11.12 -2.78 2.11
C GLU A 210 -11.82 -3.20 0.82
N LEU A 211 -11.11 -3.17 -0.31
CA LEU A 211 -11.67 -3.52 -1.62
C LEU A 211 -12.03 -5.01 -1.70
N ARG A 212 -11.21 -5.90 -1.14
CA ARG A 212 -11.53 -7.33 -1.04
C ARG A 212 -12.85 -7.58 -0.32
N ARG A 213 -13.09 -6.88 0.79
CA ARG A 213 -14.34 -7.01 1.56
C ARG A 213 -15.55 -6.46 0.81
N ARG A 214 -15.40 -5.34 0.10
CA ARG A 214 -16.50 -4.75 -0.69
C ARG A 214 -16.96 -5.65 -1.83
N GLN A 215 -16.06 -6.42 -2.43
CA GLN A 215 -16.36 -7.24 -3.60
C GLN A 215 -16.64 -8.72 -3.31
N GLY A 216 -16.67 -9.14 -2.04
CA GLY A 216 -16.79 -10.56 -1.71
C GLY A 216 -15.63 -11.39 -2.26
N ALA A 217 -14.43 -10.81 -2.30
CA ALA A 217 -13.23 -11.49 -2.78
C ALA A 217 -12.94 -12.74 -1.94
N GLU A 218 -12.18 -13.68 -2.52
CA GLU A 218 -12.00 -15.00 -1.93
C GLU A 218 -11.66 -14.95 -0.45
N PRO A 219 -12.35 -15.78 0.35
CA PRO A 219 -12.28 -15.77 1.78
C PRO A 219 -10.82 -16.05 2.21
N LYS A 220 -10.15 -15.05 2.78
CA LYS A 220 -8.78 -15.16 3.31
C LYS A 220 -8.77 -14.74 4.77
N LYS A 221 -7.89 -15.38 5.53
CA LYS A 221 -7.66 -15.01 6.93
C LYS A 221 -7.30 -13.53 7.05
N TRP A 222 -7.90 -12.84 8.01
CA TRP A 222 -7.61 -11.45 8.34
C TRP A 222 -7.57 -11.27 9.86
N TYR A 223 -7.06 -10.13 10.31
CA TYR A 223 -6.83 -9.88 11.74
C TYR A 223 -7.36 -8.50 12.09
N VAL A 224 -8.05 -8.38 13.21
CA VAL A 224 -8.71 -7.14 13.62
C VAL A 224 -8.40 -6.82 15.06
N GLN A 225 -8.17 -5.55 15.34
CA GLN A 225 -8.08 -4.97 16.67
C GLN A 225 -9.27 -4.04 16.88
N VAL A 226 -9.92 -4.17 18.03
CA VAL A 226 -11.11 -3.40 18.40
C VAL A 226 -10.90 -2.85 19.79
N TRP A 227 -10.98 -1.53 19.93
CA TRP A 227 -11.02 -0.81 21.18
C TRP A 227 -12.46 -0.44 21.53
N HIS A 228 -12.91 -0.85 22.71
CA HIS A 228 -14.27 -0.63 23.19
C HIS A 228 -14.32 0.66 24.00
N ARG A 229 -14.97 1.70 23.47
CA ARG A 229 -15.04 3.03 24.11
C ARG A 229 -15.88 3.04 25.37
N HIS A 230 -16.84 2.13 25.42
CA HIS A 230 -17.75 1.94 26.53
C HIS A 230 -17.69 0.46 26.90
N HIS A 231 -16.97 0.15 27.97
CA HIS A 231 -16.88 -1.19 28.53
C HIS A 231 -17.12 -1.10 30.04
N ALA A 232 -17.76 -2.11 30.61
CA ALA A 232 -17.80 -2.31 32.05
C ALA A 232 -16.43 -2.80 32.57
N PRO A 233 -16.12 -2.71 33.88
CA PRO A 233 -14.84 -3.17 34.42
C PRO A 233 -14.54 -4.66 34.20
N ASP A 234 -15.57 -5.48 33.98
CA ASP A 234 -15.48 -6.90 33.66
C ASP A 234 -15.58 -7.19 32.15
N GLU A 235 -15.61 -6.14 31.32
CA GLU A 235 -15.57 -6.22 29.86
C GLU A 235 -14.20 -5.77 29.35
N PRO A 236 -13.71 -6.33 28.24
CA PRO A 236 -12.42 -5.94 27.71
C PRO A 236 -12.46 -4.54 27.10
N TYR A 237 -11.45 -3.72 27.40
CA TYR A 237 -11.28 -2.43 26.73
C TYR A 237 -10.72 -2.62 25.32
N GLU A 238 -10.09 -3.77 25.04
CA GLU A 238 -9.43 -4.06 23.77
C GLU A 238 -9.49 -5.54 23.43
N THR A 239 -9.72 -5.86 22.16
CA THR A 239 -9.70 -7.23 21.65
C THR A 239 -8.95 -7.30 20.33
N VAL A 240 -8.13 -8.34 20.15
CA VAL A 240 -7.55 -8.71 18.85
C VAL A 240 -8.03 -10.09 18.43
N SER A 241 -8.46 -10.24 17.18
CA SER A 241 -9.00 -11.50 16.65
C SER A 241 -8.33 -11.90 15.33
N GLU A 242 -7.98 -13.17 15.17
CA GLU A 242 -7.74 -13.81 13.86
C GLU A 242 -9.07 -14.33 13.35
N ILE A 243 -9.43 -13.91 12.15
CA ILE A 243 -10.67 -14.27 11.47
C ILE A 243 -10.35 -15.16 10.29
N ASP A 244 -11.09 -16.23 10.10
CA ASP A 244 -10.95 -17.10 8.95
C ASP A 244 -11.54 -16.52 7.67
N ALA A 245 -11.43 -17.34 6.64
CA ALA A 245 -11.96 -17.12 5.33
C ALA A 245 -13.49 -16.80 5.39
N ASP A 246 -14.25 -17.60 6.15
CA ASP A 246 -15.71 -17.52 6.24
C ASP A 246 -16.20 -16.42 7.22
N GLY A 247 -15.28 -15.62 7.76
CA GLY A 247 -15.59 -14.52 8.67
C GLY A 247 -15.68 -14.93 10.14
N HIS A 248 -15.33 -16.16 10.52
CA HIS A 248 -15.42 -16.62 11.90
C HIS A 248 -14.10 -16.44 12.66
N GLU A 249 -14.18 -16.14 13.95
CA GLU A 249 -12.98 -16.04 14.79
C GLU A 249 -12.32 -17.43 14.93
N LEU A 250 -11.01 -17.50 14.68
CA LEU A 250 -10.17 -18.68 14.94
C LEU A 250 -9.43 -18.58 16.27
N ARG A 251 -8.98 -17.37 16.58
CA ARG A 251 -8.23 -17.01 17.78
C ARG A 251 -8.62 -15.61 18.20
N LYS A 252 -8.64 -15.35 19.50
CA LYS A 252 -8.98 -14.06 20.09
C LYS A 252 -8.20 -13.82 21.36
N VAL A 253 -7.73 -12.59 21.54
CA VAL A 253 -7.18 -12.08 22.80
C VAL A 253 -8.02 -10.90 23.25
N ALA A 254 -8.26 -10.78 24.55
CA ALA A 254 -9.00 -9.69 25.17
C ALA A 254 -8.20 -9.13 26.35
N TYR A 255 -8.14 -7.81 26.45
CA TYR A 255 -7.42 -7.09 27.50
C TYR A 255 -8.40 -6.29 28.35
N PHE A 256 -8.18 -6.32 29.66
CA PHE A 256 -9.07 -5.75 30.68
C PHE A 256 -8.35 -4.65 31.48
N ASP A 257 -9.13 -3.78 32.13
CA ASP A 257 -8.62 -2.60 32.85
C ASP A 257 -7.64 -2.91 33.98
N ASP A 258 -7.77 -4.07 34.62
CA ASP A 258 -6.86 -4.60 35.64
C ASP A 258 -5.63 -5.29 35.03
N GLU A 259 -5.34 -4.99 33.77
CA GLU A 259 -4.10 -5.33 33.06
C GLU A 259 -3.91 -6.82 32.79
N HIS A 260 -4.94 -7.63 33.02
CA HIS A 260 -4.92 -9.04 32.64
C HIS A 260 -5.38 -9.22 31.19
N ALA A 261 -4.99 -10.36 30.62
CA ALA A 261 -5.37 -10.77 29.27
C ALA A 261 -6.00 -12.16 29.31
N GLU A 262 -7.11 -12.31 28.60
CA GLU A 262 -7.71 -13.61 28.30
C GLU A 262 -7.48 -13.95 26.83
N TRP A 263 -7.44 -15.24 26.51
CA TRP A 263 -7.34 -15.70 25.12
C TRP A 263 -8.20 -16.92 24.89
N ALA A 264 -8.67 -17.08 23.65
CA ALA A 264 -9.45 -18.22 23.20
C ALA A 264 -9.04 -18.62 21.77
N ASP A 265 -9.04 -19.91 21.49
CA ASP A 265 -8.94 -20.50 20.16
C ASP A 265 -9.97 -21.62 19.96
N THR A 266 -9.94 -22.24 18.78
CA THR A 266 -10.84 -23.36 18.44
C THR A 266 -10.72 -24.60 19.33
N SER A 267 -9.65 -24.72 20.14
CA SER A 267 -9.39 -25.83 21.06
C SER A 267 -9.72 -25.51 22.52
N GLY A 268 -9.85 -24.24 22.89
CA GLY A 268 -10.17 -23.78 24.24
C GLY A 268 -9.66 -22.37 24.52
N GLY A 269 -9.70 -21.95 25.79
CA GLY A 269 -9.24 -20.63 26.20
C GLY A 269 -8.95 -20.53 27.70
N ILE A 270 -8.42 -19.39 28.11
CA ILE A 270 -8.28 -18.99 29.52
C ILE A 270 -9.39 -18.00 29.87
N GLY A 271 -9.94 -18.15 31.08
CA GLY A 271 -10.90 -17.21 31.62
C GLY A 271 -12.32 -17.42 31.09
N HIS A 272 -13.02 -16.32 30.81
CA HIS A 272 -14.40 -16.34 30.32
C HIS A 272 -14.53 -15.96 28.83
N LEU A 273 -13.43 -15.60 28.18
CA LEU A 273 -13.38 -15.27 26.77
C LEU A 273 -13.80 -16.45 25.89
N VAL A 274 -14.73 -16.19 24.97
CA VAL A 274 -15.22 -17.14 23.97
C VAL A 274 -15.14 -16.53 22.57
N LEU A 275 -14.91 -17.40 21.58
CA LEU A 275 -15.01 -17.02 20.17
C LEU A 275 -16.47 -16.75 19.81
N SER A 276 -16.70 -15.75 18.96
CA SER A 276 -18.03 -15.41 18.43
C SER A 276 -18.61 -16.59 17.65
N GLY A 277 -19.83 -16.99 17.98
CA GLY A 277 -20.60 -17.97 17.21
C GLY A 277 -21.22 -17.43 15.93
N GLN A 278 -20.98 -16.15 15.61
CA GLN A 278 -21.43 -15.48 14.38
C GLN A 278 -20.23 -14.89 13.65
N PRO A 279 -20.30 -14.75 12.32
CA PRO A 279 -19.29 -14.04 11.55
C PRO A 279 -19.03 -12.64 12.11
N VAL A 280 -17.76 -12.28 12.21
CA VAL A 280 -17.34 -10.93 12.59
C VAL A 280 -17.80 -9.96 11.49
N PRO A 281 -18.49 -8.86 11.86
CA PRO A 281 -18.93 -7.88 10.88
C PRO A 281 -17.76 -7.35 10.06
N PRO A 282 -18.00 -6.98 8.78
CA PRO A 282 -16.99 -6.31 7.96
C PRO A 282 -16.44 -5.07 8.68
N LEU A 283 -15.15 -4.79 8.49
CA LEU A 283 -14.48 -3.67 9.16
C LEU A 283 -15.16 -2.31 8.92
N VAL A 284 -15.78 -2.12 7.75
CA VAL A 284 -16.53 -0.89 7.45
C VAL A 284 -17.76 -0.72 8.36
N GLU A 285 -18.41 -1.83 8.73
CA GLU A 285 -19.52 -1.83 9.68
C GLU A 285 -19.00 -1.60 11.09
N LEU A 286 -17.92 -2.28 11.50
CA LEU A 286 -17.27 -2.06 12.80
C LEU A 286 -16.86 -0.58 12.97
N ALA A 287 -16.24 0.01 11.95
CA ALA A 287 -15.79 1.40 11.96
C ALA A 287 -16.94 2.44 11.88
N ALA A 288 -18.15 2.00 11.52
CA ALA A 288 -19.34 2.85 11.51
C ALA A 288 -20.06 2.87 12.87
N ARG A 289 -19.68 2.01 13.81
CA ARG A 289 -20.24 2.01 15.16
C ARG A 289 -19.59 3.09 16.02
N ASP A 290 -20.39 3.72 16.87
CA ASP A 290 -19.90 4.77 17.78
C ASP A 290 -19.31 4.21 19.09
N ASP A 291 -19.59 2.95 19.41
CA ASP A 291 -19.22 2.27 20.66
C ASP A 291 -17.81 1.64 20.63
N CYS A 292 -17.23 1.47 19.44
CA CYS A 292 -15.88 0.95 19.28
C CYS A 292 -15.06 1.73 18.27
N TRP A 293 -13.75 1.58 18.35
CA TRP A 293 -12.83 1.87 17.27
C TRP A 293 -12.25 0.55 16.78
N ALA A 294 -12.20 0.32 15.47
CA ALA A 294 -11.73 -0.94 14.90
C ALA A 294 -10.71 -0.69 13.78
N GLU A 295 -9.63 -1.47 13.79
CA GLU A 295 -8.66 -1.48 12.71
C GLU A 295 -8.22 -2.90 12.34
N GLU A 296 -7.81 -3.05 11.09
CA GLU A 296 -7.21 -4.29 10.62
C GLU A 296 -5.72 -4.25 10.96
N ILE A 297 -5.23 -5.34 11.54
CA ILE A 297 -3.85 -5.50 11.97
C ILE A 297 -3.16 -6.58 11.14
N THR A 298 -1.83 -6.67 11.26
CA THR A 298 -1.09 -7.74 10.59
C THR A 298 -1.16 -9.04 11.37
N ARG A 299 -0.93 -10.16 10.67
CA ARG A 299 -0.72 -11.47 11.32
C ARG A 299 0.37 -11.37 12.38
N GLN A 300 1.53 -10.80 12.06
CA GLN A 300 2.64 -10.71 13.00
C GLN A 300 2.23 -9.96 14.27
N HIS A 301 1.56 -8.81 14.13
CA HIS A 301 1.04 -8.07 15.28
C HIS A 301 0.12 -8.95 16.13
N PHE A 302 -0.81 -9.66 15.50
CA PHE A 302 -1.64 -10.62 16.20
C PHE A 302 -0.81 -11.71 16.92
N GLU A 303 0.16 -12.33 16.24
CA GLU A 303 1.00 -13.39 16.84
C GLU A 303 1.81 -12.88 18.04
N GLU A 304 2.28 -11.63 18.01
CA GLU A 304 2.98 -11.00 19.13
C GLU A 304 2.06 -10.86 20.36
N TRP A 305 0.83 -10.40 20.15
CA TRP A 305 -0.17 -10.26 21.21
C TRP A 305 -0.62 -11.63 21.72
N TRP A 306 -0.85 -12.57 20.80
CA TRP A 306 -1.18 -13.96 21.10
C TRP A 306 -0.11 -14.62 21.97
N ALA A 307 1.17 -14.54 21.57
CA ALA A 307 2.27 -15.10 22.33
C ALA A 307 2.43 -14.46 23.71
N LYS A 308 2.22 -13.14 23.82
CA LYS A 308 2.24 -12.41 25.10
C LYS A 308 1.13 -12.89 26.03
N ALA A 309 -0.11 -12.97 25.55
CA ALA A 309 -1.26 -13.43 26.34
C ALA A 309 -1.11 -14.89 26.79
N GLN A 310 -0.48 -15.74 25.99
CA GLN A 310 -0.17 -17.11 26.38
C GLN A 310 0.95 -17.20 27.43
N ALA A 311 1.93 -16.30 27.38
CA ALA A 311 3.09 -16.32 28.28
C ALA A 311 2.80 -15.69 29.66
N ASP A 312 2.03 -14.60 29.71
CA ASP A 312 1.77 -13.85 30.96
C ASP A 312 0.35 -13.23 30.97
N PRO A 313 -0.67 -13.99 31.39
CA PRO A 313 -2.07 -13.53 31.40
C PRO A 313 -2.37 -12.39 32.38
N ARG A 314 -1.41 -11.89 33.18
CA ARG A 314 -1.65 -10.96 34.30
C ARG A 314 -0.82 -9.67 34.26
N ARG A 315 -0.19 -9.33 33.13
CA ARG A 315 0.77 -8.21 33.08
C ARG A 315 0.34 -7.11 32.12
N SER A 316 0.36 -5.87 32.63
CA SER A 316 0.11 -4.59 31.93
C SER A 316 0.83 -4.42 30.61
N PHE A 317 0.12 -3.86 29.64
CA PHE A 317 0.63 -3.43 28.36
C PHE A 317 0.15 -2.02 28.00
N LEU A 318 0.60 -1.01 28.75
CA LEU A 318 0.78 0.32 28.17
C LEU A 318 2.23 0.43 27.66
N PRO A 319 2.47 0.95 26.44
CA PRO A 319 3.83 1.29 26.03
C PRO A 319 4.39 2.35 27.00
N GLU A 320 5.64 2.19 27.44
CA GLU A 320 6.39 3.28 28.10
C GLU A 320 6.54 4.50 27.18
#